data_AF-A0A351C264-F1
#
_entry.id   AF-A0A351C264-F1
#
_cell.length_a   1.000
_cell.length_b   1.000
_cell.length_c   1.000
_cell.angle_alpha   90.00
_cell.angle_beta   90.00
_cell.angle_gamma   90.00
#
_symmetry.space_group_name_H-M   'P 1'
#
loop_
_entity.id
_entity.type
_entity.pdbx_description
1 polymer ?
#
loop_
_entity_poly.entity_id
_entity_poly.type
_entity_poly.pdbx_seq_one_letter_code
_entity_poly.pdbx_strand_id
1 'polypeptide(L)'
;KQKQSGETITDPKEFASYLADKKIVGSENILGRNCDIYDTGNGTQLSINNKMYVMRIKSPQFMATATEFKTNPDFSSNEFEIPSDVNFRSINSDGKGMEQIDSIMKEAKKYM
;
A
#
# COMPACT_ATOMS: atom_id res chain seq x y z
N LYS A 1 4.55 -9.20 21.83
CA LYS A 1 5.72 -9.04 20.94
C LYS A 1 5.54 -7.71 20.19
N GLN A 2 6.47 -6.78 20.33
CA GLN A 2 6.47 -5.54 19.55
C GLN A 2 6.89 -5.90 18.11
N LYS A 3 6.00 -5.66 17.14
CA LYS A 3 6.26 -5.87 15.72
C LYS A 3 7.11 -4.71 15.18
N GLN A 4 8.08 -5.01 14.31
CA GLN A 4 8.97 -3.99 13.70
C GLN A 4 8.25 -3.21 12.59
N SER A 5 8.74 -2.02 12.24
CA SER A 5 8.17 -1.22 11.15
C SER A 5 8.34 -1.94 9.80
N GLY A 6 7.25 -2.13 9.06
CA GLY A 6 7.25 -2.78 7.74
C GLY A 6 6.45 -4.07 7.65
N GLU A 7 5.84 -4.55 8.74
CA GLU A 7 4.95 -5.71 8.67
C GLU A 7 3.63 -5.40 7.95
N THR A 8 3.33 -6.19 6.92
CA THR A 8 2.05 -6.16 6.21
C THR A 8 0.94 -6.72 7.10
N ILE A 9 -0.09 -5.93 7.36
CA ILE A 9 -1.32 -6.41 8.00
C ILE A 9 -2.18 -7.10 6.93
N THR A 10 -2.32 -8.42 7.01
CA THR A 10 -3.13 -9.21 6.07
C THR A 10 -4.44 -9.73 6.70
N ASP A 11 -4.58 -9.66 8.03
CA ASP A 11 -5.78 -10.10 8.75
C ASP A 11 -6.71 -8.90 9.07
N PRO A 12 -7.99 -8.94 8.66
CA PRO A 12 -8.98 -7.92 9.03
C PRO A 12 -9.13 -7.65 10.53
N LYS A 13 -8.94 -8.65 11.40
CA LYS A 13 -8.99 -8.49 12.87
C LYS A 13 -7.78 -7.73 13.40
N GLU A 14 -6.61 -8.00 12.83
CA GLU A 14 -5.39 -7.26 13.16
C GLU A 14 -5.52 -5.81 12.69
N PHE A 15 -6.10 -5.59 11.50
CA PHE A 15 -6.36 -4.25 11.00
C PHE A 15 -7.35 -3.47 11.88
N ALA A 16 -8.45 -4.11 12.30
CA ALA A 16 -9.40 -3.50 13.22
C ALA A 16 -8.75 -3.13 14.56
N SER A 17 -7.85 -3.99 15.07
CA SER A 17 -7.09 -3.73 16.30
C SER A 17 -6.12 -2.57 16.13
N TYR A 18 -5.46 -2.47 14.96
CA TYR A 18 -4.58 -1.36 14.61
C TYR A 18 -5.30 -0.01 14.55
N LEU A 19 -6.58 0.00 14.15
CA LEU A 19 -7.39 1.22 14.10
C LEU A 19 -7.98 1.61 15.46
N ALA A 20 -8.10 0.67 16.40
CA ALA A 20 -8.81 0.87 17.66
C ALA A 20 -8.18 1.93 18.57
N ASP A 21 -6.86 2.11 18.48
CA ASP A 21 -6.09 3.09 19.25
C ASP A 21 -5.84 4.40 18.46
N LYS A 22 -6.35 4.52 17.22
CA LYS A 22 -6.12 5.68 16.36
C LYS A 22 -7.22 6.72 16.48
N LYS A 23 -6.82 7.98 16.35
CA LYS A 23 -7.72 9.12 16.47
C LYS A 23 -8.47 9.33 15.16
N ILE A 24 -9.79 9.39 15.23
CA ILE A 24 -10.61 9.89 14.13
C ILE A 24 -10.53 11.42 14.11
N VAL A 25 -10.13 11.97 12.97
CA VAL A 25 -9.92 13.43 12.78
C VAL A 25 -10.91 14.06 11.81
N GLY A 26 -11.76 13.25 11.17
CA GLY A 26 -12.82 13.74 10.28
C GLY A 26 -13.49 12.60 9.55
N SER A 27 -14.31 12.96 8.56
CA SER A 27 -14.93 12.01 7.63
C SER A 27 -14.96 12.61 6.23
N GLU A 28 -15.05 11.75 5.23
CA GLU A 28 -15.18 12.16 3.83
C GLU A 28 -15.91 11.12 2.98
N ASN A 29 -16.34 11.52 1.79
CA ASN A 29 -16.94 10.63 0.82
C ASN A 29 -15.96 10.32 -0.33
N ILE A 30 -15.65 9.05 -0.54
CA ILE A 30 -14.80 8.57 -1.64
C ILE A 30 -15.56 7.49 -2.39
N LEU A 31 -15.72 7.65 -3.71
CA LEU A 31 -16.48 6.74 -4.57
C LEU A 31 -17.91 6.45 -4.05
N GLY A 32 -18.59 7.49 -3.53
CA GLY A 32 -19.93 7.37 -2.95
C GLY A 32 -19.97 6.77 -1.54
N ARG A 33 -18.82 6.41 -0.97
CA ARG A 33 -18.72 5.71 0.32
C ARG A 33 -18.28 6.64 1.42
N ASN A 34 -19.00 6.63 2.54
CA ASN A 34 -18.60 7.36 3.74
C ASN A 34 -17.37 6.70 4.38
N CYS A 35 -16.35 7.49 4.63
CA CYS A 35 -15.07 7.07 5.19
C CYS A 35 -14.77 7.89 6.45
N ASP A 36 -14.31 7.21 7.49
CA ASP A 36 -13.72 7.88 8.66
C ASP A 36 -12.24 8.12 8.38
N ILE A 37 -11.75 9.32 8.72
CA ILE A 37 -10.34 9.69 8.56
C ILE A 37 -9.62 9.43 9.89
N TYR A 38 -8.70 8.47 9.88
CA TYR A 38 -7.85 8.12 11.01
C TYR A 38 -6.49 8.81 10.88
N ASP A 39 -6.02 9.47 11.94
CA ASP A 39 -4.64 9.91 12.08
C ASP A 39 -3.80 8.76 12.63
N THR A 40 -2.85 8.28 11.83
CA THR A 40 -1.97 7.16 12.17
C THR A 40 -0.63 7.60 12.74
N GLY A 41 -0.43 8.90 12.95
CA GLY A 41 0.83 9.50 13.38
C GLY A 41 1.75 9.89 12.23
N ASN A 42 2.79 10.67 12.55
CA ASN A 42 3.79 11.18 11.58
C ASN A 42 3.19 11.91 10.37
N GLY A 43 2.05 12.59 10.56
CA GLY A 43 1.34 13.31 9.50
C GLY A 43 0.67 12.41 8.47
N THR A 44 0.50 11.12 8.76
CA THR A 44 -0.19 10.17 7.88
C THR A 44 -1.65 10.01 8.30
N GLN A 45 -2.54 10.05 7.32
CA GLN A 45 -3.97 9.89 7.47
C GLN A 45 -4.48 8.77 6.55
N LEU A 46 -5.40 7.95 7.07
CA LEU A 46 -6.08 6.91 6.33
C LEU A 46 -7.58 7.18 6.30
N SER A 47 -8.18 7.15 5.11
CA SER A 47 -9.64 7.23 4.96
C SER A 47 -10.18 5.82 4.80
N ILE A 48 -10.95 5.36 5.79
CA ILE A 48 -11.38 3.96 5.89
C ILE A 48 -12.91 3.85 5.74
N ASN A 49 -13.36 3.04 4.78
CA ASN A 49 -14.77 2.66 4.67
C ASN A 49 -15.06 1.41 5.50
N ASN A 50 -16.15 1.42 6.26
CA ASN A 50 -16.66 0.29 7.05
C ASN A 50 -15.61 -0.37 7.95
N LYS A 51 -14.65 0.42 8.48
CA LYS A 51 -13.53 -0.05 9.31
C LYS A 51 -12.68 -1.17 8.68
N MET A 52 -12.73 -1.32 7.35
CA MET A 52 -12.11 -2.46 6.66
C MET A 52 -11.33 -2.03 5.42
N TYR A 53 -11.88 -1.11 4.62
CA TYR A 53 -11.32 -0.80 3.31
C TYR A 53 -10.61 0.56 3.34
N VAL A 54 -9.31 0.55 3.06
CA VAL A 54 -8.52 1.78 2.88
C VAL A 54 -8.87 2.40 1.53
N MET A 55 -9.52 3.56 1.55
CA MET A 55 -9.95 4.28 0.35
C MET A 55 -8.99 5.41 -0.02
N ARG A 56 -8.22 5.93 0.94
CA ARG A 56 -7.14 6.90 0.71
C ARG A 56 -6.04 6.74 1.74
N ILE A 57 -4.80 6.95 1.29
CA ILE A 57 -3.61 7.13 2.10
C ILE A 57 -3.08 8.52 1.80
N LYS A 58 -2.91 9.36 2.82
CA LYS A 58 -2.32 10.69 2.70
C LYS A 58 -1.17 10.81 3.68
N SER A 59 0.02 11.09 3.19
CA SER A 59 1.20 11.45 3.98
C SER A 59 1.73 12.81 3.52
N PRO A 60 2.74 13.40 4.19
CA PRO A 60 3.34 14.64 3.73
C PRO A 60 3.99 14.54 2.34
N GLN A 61 4.42 13.34 1.94
CA GLN A 61 5.19 13.11 0.71
C GLN A 61 4.34 12.54 -0.43
N PHE A 62 3.18 11.95 -0.12
CA PHE A 62 2.43 11.16 -1.08
C PHE A 62 0.94 11.11 -0.75
N MET A 63 0.12 10.95 -1.79
CA MET A 63 -1.30 10.65 -1.65
C MET A 63 -1.73 9.60 -2.67
N ALA A 64 -2.31 8.50 -2.18
CA ALA A 64 -3.03 7.51 -2.99
C ALA A 64 -4.52 7.60 -2.68
N THR A 65 -5.36 7.69 -3.70
CA THR A 65 -6.82 7.58 -3.55
C THR A 65 -7.32 6.46 -4.45
N ALA A 66 -8.20 5.61 -3.93
CA ALA A 66 -8.87 4.58 -4.71
C ALA A 66 -9.72 5.23 -5.80
N THR A 67 -9.59 4.74 -7.03
CA THR A 67 -10.35 5.19 -8.20
C THR A 67 -11.52 4.27 -8.52
N GLU A 68 -11.48 3.03 -8.04
CA GLU A 68 -12.53 2.02 -8.22
C GLU A 68 -12.61 1.13 -6.97
N PHE A 69 -13.79 0.56 -6.69
CA PHE A 69 -13.98 -0.40 -5.62
C PHE A 69 -15.03 -1.45 -6.01
N LYS A 70 -14.60 -2.72 -6.14
CA LYS A 70 -15.46 -3.88 -6.44
C LYS A 70 -15.34 -4.89 -5.31
N THR A 71 -16.47 -5.27 -4.71
CA THR A 71 -16.52 -6.29 -3.64
C THR A 71 -16.51 -7.71 -4.18
N ASN A 72 -16.92 -7.90 -5.43
CA ASN A 72 -16.90 -9.18 -6.13
C ASN A 72 -16.32 -8.96 -7.53
N PRO A 73 -15.02 -8.65 -7.64
CA PRO A 73 -14.38 -8.52 -8.93
C PRO A 73 -14.40 -9.88 -9.64
N ASP A 74 -14.75 -9.87 -10.91
CA ASP A 74 -14.54 -11.00 -11.79
C ASP A 74 -13.15 -10.82 -12.39
N PHE A 75 -12.23 -11.72 -12.03
CA PHE A 75 -10.87 -11.70 -12.57
C PHE A 75 -10.68 -12.91 -13.45
N SER A 76 -10.15 -12.68 -14.65
CA SER A 76 -9.73 -13.78 -15.52
C SER A 76 -8.36 -14.31 -15.08
N SER A 77 -8.06 -15.58 -15.33
CA SER A 77 -6.74 -16.15 -15.06
C SER A 77 -5.60 -15.36 -15.69
N ASN A 78 -5.86 -14.76 -16.86
CA ASN A 78 -4.87 -14.07 -17.66
C ASN A 78 -4.50 -12.69 -17.08
N GLU A 79 -5.31 -12.11 -16.20
CA GLU A 79 -4.99 -10.84 -15.55
C GLU A 79 -3.84 -10.97 -14.53
N PHE A 80 -3.56 -12.19 -14.09
CA PHE A 80 -2.43 -12.50 -13.21
C PHE A 80 -1.24 -13.10 -13.97
N GLU A 81 -1.35 -13.25 -15.29
CA GLU A 81 -0.21 -13.66 -16.11
C GLU A 81 0.81 -12.54 -16.16
N ILE A 82 2.05 -12.91 -15.87
CA ILE A 82 3.15 -11.97 -15.96
C ILE A 82 3.38 -11.66 -17.45
N PRO A 83 3.43 -10.37 -17.86
CA PRO A 83 3.72 -10.00 -19.24
C PRO A 83 5.06 -10.60 -19.71
N SER A 84 5.10 -11.05 -20.97
CA SER A 84 6.27 -11.76 -21.53
C SER A 84 7.54 -10.91 -21.62
N ASP A 85 7.41 -9.59 -21.55
CA ASP A 85 8.50 -8.62 -21.54
C ASP A 85 9.07 -8.36 -20.13
N VAL A 86 8.44 -8.90 -19.08
CA VAL A 86 8.96 -8.84 -17.70
C VAL A 86 10.06 -9.87 -17.52
N ASN A 87 11.28 -9.38 -17.32
CA ASN A 87 12.44 -10.19 -16.99
C ASN A 87 12.68 -10.18 -15.47
N PHE A 88 12.44 -11.31 -14.80
CA PHE A 88 12.81 -11.45 -13.40
C PHE A 88 14.31 -11.63 -13.25
N ARG A 89 14.94 -10.80 -12.42
CA ARG A 89 16.34 -10.96 -12.02
C ARG A 89 16.37 -11.40 -10.57
N SER A 90 16.86 -12.62 -10.31
CA SER A 90 17.06 -13.11 -8.95
C SER A 90 18.15 -12.29 -8.27
N ILE A 91 17.83 -11.70 -7.12
CA ILE A 91 18.82 -11.11 -6.23
C ILE A 91 19.33 -12.27 -5.35
N ASN A 92 20.32 -13.01 -5.83
CA ASN A 92 20.94 -14.03 -5.01
C ASN A 92 21.60 -13.38 -3.78
N SER A 93 21.57 -14.09 -2.65
CA SER A 93 22.11 -13.65 -1.35
C SER A 93 23.64 -13.65 -1.27
N ASP A 94 24.33 -13.68 -2.41
CA ASP A 94 25.78 -13.85 -2.55
C ASP A 94 26.54 -12.51 -2.69
N GLY A 95 25.93 -11.40 -2.26
CA GLY A 95 26.57 -10.07 -2.21
C GLY A 95 26.59 -9.31 -3.54
N LYS A 96 26.27 -9.96 -4.67
CA LYS A 96 26.14 -9.31 -5.99
C LYS A 96 24.82 -8.54 -6.18
N GLY A 97 23.87 -8.75 -5.27
CA GLY A 97 22.57 -8.06 -5.28
C GLY A 97 22.66 -6.55 -5.08
N MET A 98 23.57 -6.09 -4.22
CA MET A 98 23.74 -4.65 -3.92
C MET A 98 24.33 -3.88 -5.10
N GLU A 99 25.35 -4.44 -5.78
CA GLU A 99 25.93 -3.82 -6.98
C GLU A 99 24.89 -3.68 -8.12
N GLN A 100 23.94 -4.63 -8.21
CA GLN A 100 22.86 -4.58 -9.18
C GLN A 100 21.79 -3.54 -8.83
N ILE A 101 21.42 -3.41 -7.55
CA ILE A 101 20.50 -2.35 -7.09
C ILE A 101 21.10 -0.97 -7.36
N ASP A 102 22.40 -0.78 -7.08
CA ASP A 102 23.10 0.48 -7.34
C ASP A 102 23.13 0.82 -8.83
N SER A 103 23.31 -0.17 -9.71
CA SER A 103 23.25 0.02 -11.15
C SER A 103 21.87 0.48 -11.62
N ILE A 104 20.80 -0.16 -11.13
CA ILE A 104 19.41 0.19 -11.48
C ILE A 104 19.07 1.60 -10.97
N MET A 105 19.43 1.93 -9.74
CA MET A 105 19.26 3.26 -9.14
C MET A 105 19.98 4.35 -9.94
N LYS A 106 21.19 4.05 -10.43
CA LYS A 106 21.98 4.98 -11.23
C LYS A 106 21.37 5.22 -12.62
N GLU A 107 20.79 4.20 -13.21
CA GLU A 107 20.10 4.29 -14.49
C GLU A 107 18.76 5.05 -14.37
N ALA A 108 17.98 4.80 -13.31
CA ALA A 108 16.73 5.53 -13.04
C ALA A 108 16.97 7.04 -12.82
N LYS A 109 18.09 7.42 -12.19
CA LYS A 109 18.52 8.83 -12.03
C LYS A 109 18.84 9.53 -13.34
N LYS A 110 19.09 8.81 -14.44
CA LYS A 110 19.37 9.41 -15.75
C LYS A 110 18.09 9.93 -16.44
N TYR A 111 16.93 9.46 -16.01
CA TYR A 111 15.63 9.79 -16.56
C TYR A 111 14.78 10.68 -15.64
N MET A 112 15.39 11.21 -14.57
CA MET A 112 14.86 12.25 -13.69
C MET A 112 15.62 13.55 -13.93
#